data_AF-A0A7Y5V6P8-F1
#
_entry.id   AF-A0A7Y5V6P8-F1
#
_cell.length_a   1.000
_cell.length_b   1.000
_cell.length_c   1.000
_cell.angle_alpha   90.00
_cell.angle_beta   90.00
_cell.angle_gamma   90.00
#
_symmetry.space_group_name_H-M   'P 1'
#
loop_
_entity.id
_entity.type
_entity.pdbx_description
1 polymer ?
#
loop_
_entity_poly.entity_id
_entity_poly.type
_entity_poly.pdbx_seq_one_letter_code
_entity_poly.pdbx_strand_id
1 'polypeptide(L)' 'APSPAPVADRPARDGQAELDRVLDKISESGLESLTADERKLLEERSRELRGR' A
#
# COMPACT_ATOMS: atom_id res chain seq x y z
N ALA A 1 -22.42 11.37 16.10
CA ALA A 1 -21.61 12.19 15.19
C ALA A 1 -20.53 11.30 14.57
N PRO A 2 -20.40 11.21 13.24
CA PRO A 2 -19.23 10.55 12.65
C PRO A 2 -18.05 11.53 12.68
N SER A 3 -16.94 11.14 13.30
CA SER A 3 -15.72 11.95 13.32
C SER A 3 -15.07 11.94 11.93
N PRO A 4 -14.81 13.11 11.31
CA PRO A 4 -13.89 13.19 10.19
C PRO A 4 -12.47 13.38 10.78
N ALA A 5 -11.56 12.47 10.47
CA ALA A 5 -10.14 12.75 10.63
C ALA A 5 -9.59 13.16 9.25
N PRO A 6 -9.35 14.45 8.98
CA PRO A 6 -8.63 14.87 7.79
C PRO A 6 -7.14 14.81 8.13
N VAL A 7 -6.50 13.66 7.95
CA VAL A 7 -5.03 13.61 7.99
C VAL A 7 -4.48 14.03 6.63
N ALA A 8 -4.61 15.30 6.28
CA ALA A 8 -3.81 15.90 5.23
C ALA A 8 -2.36 16.07 5.71
N ASP A 9 -1.44 15.97 4.77
CA ASP A 9 -0.01 16.31 4.82
C ASP A 9 0.99 15.23 5.28
N ARG A 10 1.64 14.63 4.29
CA ARG A 10 3.09 14.37 4.26
C ARG A 10 3.49 14.05 2.81
N PRO A 11 4.42 14.77 2.17
CA PRO A 11 4.90 14.48 0.81
C PRO A 11 5.81 13.23 0.72
N ALA A 12 5.76 12.34 1.72
CA ALA A 12 6.36 11.01 1.70
C ALA A 12 5.29 9.90 1.52
N ARG A 13 4.02 10.31 1.29
CA ARG A 13 2.86 9.42 1.29
C ARG A 13 2.59 8.74 -0.03
N ASP A 14 3.12 9.21 -1.16
CA ASP A 14 2.75 8.63 -2.47
C ASP A 14 3.09 7.13 -2.56
N GLY A 15 4.32 6.76 -2.19
CA GLY A 15 4.74 5.35 -2.18
C GLY A 15 4.24 4.51 -0.99
N GLN A 16 3.53 5.13 -0.02
CA GLN A 16 2.89 4.42 1.10
C GLN A 16 1.40 4.23 0.80
N ALA A 17 0.74 5.24 0.24
CA ALA A 17 -0.63 5.18 -0.22
C ALA A 17 -0.80 4.19 -1.38
N GLU A 18 0.19 4.07 -2.27
CA GLU A 18 0.16 3.05 -3.32
C GLU A 18 0.28 1.63 -2.73
N LEU A 19 1.15 1.45 -1.73
CA LEU A 19 1.26 0.18 -1.01
C LEU A 19 -0.03 -0.16 -0.25
N ASP A 20 -0.65 0.81 0.44
CA ASP A 20 -1.90 0.63 1.17
C ASP A 20 -3.03 0.20 0.23
N ARG A 21 -3.17 0.84 -0.94
CA ARG A 21 -4.14 0.43 -1.97
C ARG A 21 -3.91 -0.99 -2.47
N VAL A 22 -2.65 -1.37 -2.67
CA VAL A 22 -2.27 -2.73 -3.06
C VAL A 22 -2.66 -3.73 -1.97
N LEU A 23 -2.42 -3.40 -0.69
CA LEU A 23 -2.79 -4.25 0.45
C LEU A 23 -4.31 -4.38 0.61
N ASP A 24 -5.07 -3.30 0.46
CA ASP A 24 -6.54 -3.31 0.49
C ASP A 24 -7.08 -4.22 -0.61
N LYS A 25 -6.56 -4.09 -1.83
CA LYS A 25 -6.94 -4.93 -2.97
C LYS A 25 -6.64 -6.41 -2.75
N ILE A 26 -5.50 -6.75 -2.14
CA ILE A 26 -5.18 -8.13 -1.75
C ILE A 26 -6.17 -8.63 -0.71
N SER A 27 -6.54 -7.78 0.25
CA SER A 27 -7.51 -8.13 1.29
C SER A 27 -8.91 -8.39 0.71
N GLU A 28 -9.31 -7.66 -0.34
CA GLU A 28 -10.63 -7.79 -0.96
C GLU A 28 -10.71 -8.93 -2.00
N SER A 29 -9.68 -9.06 -2.84
CA SER A 29 -9.71 -9.90 -4.05
C SER A 29 -8.61 -10.96 -4.11
N GLY A 30 -7.73 -11.01 -3.11
CA GLY A 30 -6.59 -11.94 -3.07
C GLY A 30 -5.40 -11.49 -3.92
N LEU A 31 -4.28 -12.21 -3.77
CA LEU A 31 -3.00 -11.91 -4.45
C LEU A 31 -3.08 -12.04 -5.98
N GLU A 32 -4.02 -12.79 -6.53
CA GLU A 32 -4.20 -12.96 -7.98
C GLU A 32 -4.74 -11.70 -8.67
N SER A 33 -5.37 -10.80 -7.92
CA SER A 33 -5.89 -9.52 -8.44
C SER A 33 -4.79 -8.49 -8.77
N LEU A 34 -3.55 -8.74 -8.33
CA LEU A 34 -2.41 -7.83 -8.52
C LEU A 34 -1.84 -7.87 -9.93
N THR A 35 -1.54 -6.69 -10.47
CA THR A 35 -0.77 -6.51 -11.69
C THR A 35 0.72 -6.78 -11.47
N ALA A 36 1.48 -6.85 -12.56
CA ALA A 36 2.93 -7.03 -12.50
C ALA A 36 3.64 -5.88 -11.75
N ASP A 37 3.18 -4.64 -11.97
CA ASP A 37 3.74 -3.46 -11.30
C ASP A 37 3.41 -3.42 -9.81
N GLU A 38 2.18 -3.76 -9.43
CA GLU A 38 1.75 -3.83 -8.02
C GLU A 38 2.51 -4.94 -7.26
N ARG A 39 2.73 -6.09 -7.89
CA ARG A 39 3.58 -7.16 -7.33
C ARG A 39 5.01 -6.70 -7.13
N LYS A 40 5.58 -6.01 -8.11
CA LYS A 40 6.95 -5.51 -8.02
C LYS A 40 7.10 -4.51 -6.87
N LEU A 41 6.16 -3.58 -6.73
CA LEU A 41 6.12 -2.64 -5.61
C LEU A 41 6.07 -3.38 -4.26
N LEU A 42 5.19 -4.37 -4.14
CA LEU A 42 5.06 -5.18 -2.93
C LEU A 42 6.37 -5.93 -2.59
N GLU A 43 7.03 -6.51 -3.60
CA GLU A 43 8.31 -7.20 -3.45
C GLU A 43 9.44 -6.26 -3.01
N GLU A 44 9.56 -5.08 -3.64
CA GLU A 44 10.55 -4.07 -3.30
C GLU A 44 10.40 -3.64 -1.83
N ARG A 45 9.17 -3.35 -1.39
CA ARG A 45 8.86 -2.98 0.00
C ARG A 45 9.07 -4.12 0.99
N SER A 46 8.70 -5.34 0.62
CA SER A 46 8.93 -6.53 1.45
C SER A 46 10.43 -6.78 1.67
N ARG A 47 11.24 -6.52 0.65
CA ARG A 47 12.70 -6.64 0.72
C ARG A 47 13.33 -5.56 1.59
N GLU A 48 12.86 -4.32 1.49
CA GLU A 48 13.27 -3.22 2.38
C GLU A 48 12.99 -3.52 3.86
N LEU A 49 11.83 -4.11 4.17
CA LEU A 49 11.42 -4.45 5.53
C LEU A 49 12.13 -5.68 6.09
N ARG A 50 12.43 -6.68 5.26
CA ARG A 50 13.15 -7.90 5.66
C ARG A 50 14.64 -7.66 5.93
N GLY A 51 15.21 -6.62 5.35
CA GLY A 51 16.63 -6.25 5.50
C GLY A 51 16.97 -5.46 6.76
N ARG A 52 16.00 -5.21 7.65
CA ARG A 52 16.20 -4.59 8.98
C ARG A 52 16.09 -5.61 10.09
#